data_AF-A0A6N2LBK7-F1
#
_entry.id   AF-A0A6N2LBK7-F1
#
_cell.length_a   1.000
_cell.length_b   1.000
_cell.length_c   1.000
_cell.angle_alpha   90.00
_cell.angle_beta   90.00
_cell.angle_gamma   90.00
#
_symmetry.space_group_name_H-M   'P 1'
#
loop_
_entity.id
_entity.type
_entity.pdbx_description
1 polymer ?
#
loop_
_entity_poly.entity_id
_entity_poly.type
_entity_poly.pdbx_seq_one_letter_code
_entity_poly.pdbx_strand_id
1 'polypeptide(L)'
;MAKRELLLDRWRTIEEEEELHADDGDNPVIRRRLHLLKEQWFADTFKYLISLATEEHIWCGNFDLMAPLLETFYNYYKDDRLDSPLRLLWKRMSGEMQHCIQCVSQHHQAQEMYDKEYEMSSIGPLLEVLRSIDEERVTHHLREINDRLKKQEYDPLRDNVGVVSLMYEVLMFPVLLDDQSLLSEFELFIEAVDNMHELALSGHQQFPGVYALLFLNRRVRTVGRRLARSMEKLRGATDLEPLQPLLNKFIGFLETEILPSASKTSRPRAQLERLSIWLGITSLLEFLEPPAFEEGILERYPIFFDIVLNHISGDSAEFSHAVSCLKELFKMLGCKLWLRSTLSPSVMRNTLLGQCFHTRNEKIHKDIFDLFPPFLQAFP
;
A
#
# COMPACT_ATOMS: atom_id res chain seq x y z
N MET A 1 11.63 -10.01 -39.63
CA MET A 1 10.75 -9.85 -38.45
C MET A 1 11.65 -9.91 -37.23
N ALA A 2 11.67 -8.87 -36.41
CA ALA A 2 12.49 -8.85 -35.20
C ALA A 2 12.01 -9.97 -34.26
N LYS A 3 12.92 -10.60 -33.50
CA LYS A 3 12.58 -11.73 -32.61
C LYS A 3 11.44 -11.38 -31.63
N ARG A 4 11.39 -10.13 -31.17
CA ARG A 4 10.29 -9.55 -30.37
C ARG A 4 8.93 -9.65 -31.07
N GLU A 5 8.84 -9.18 -32.32
CA GLU A 5 7.60 -9.15 -33.10
C GLU A 5 7.05 -10.56 -33.32
N LEU A 6 7.92 -11.53 -33.58
CA LEU A 6 7.52 -12.93 -33.74
C LEU A 6 6.92 -13.51 -32.45
N LEU A 7 7.50 -13.19 -31.30
CA LEU A 7 6.96 -13.63 -30.01
C LEU A 7 5.61 -12.98 -29.72
N LEU A 8 5.46 -11.68 -29.99
CA LEU A 8 4.18 -10.99 -29.82
C LEU A 8 3.09 -11.55 -30.73
N ASP A 9 3.43 -11.83 -31.99
CA ASP A 9 2.48 -12.40 -32.93
C ASP A 9 1.99 -13.78 -32.47
N ARG A 10 2.92 -14.63 -32.02
CA ARG A 10 2.59 -15.94 -31.43
C ARG A 10 1.71 -15.83 -30.19
N TRP A 11 1.93 -14.83 -29.33
CA TRP A 11 1.11 -14.63 -28.14
C TRP A 11 -0.32 -14.25 -28.53
N ARG A 12 -0.49 -13.29 -29.44
CA ARG A 12 -1.81 -12.89 -29.95
C ARG A 12 -2.57 -14.06 -30.56
N THR A 13 -1.89 -14.91 -31.35
CA THR A 13 -2.52 -16.13 -31.88
C THR A 13 -2.98 -17.08 -30.77
N ILE A 14 -2.24 -17.19 -29.67
CA ILE A 14 -2.66 -18.03 -28.53
C ILE A 14 -3.90 -17.41 -27.87
N GLU A 15 -3.91 -16.10 -27.61
CA GLU A 15 -5.07 -15.40 -27.04
C GLU A 15 -6.31 -15.55 -27.92
N GLU A 16 -6.18 -15.34 -29.23
CA GLU A 16 -7.26 -15.53 -30.20
C GLU A 16 -7.77 -17.00 -30.20
N GLU A 17 -6.89 -18.00 -30.11
CA GLU A 17 -7.30 -19.41 -29.98
C GLU A 17 -8.00 -19.70 -28.65
N GLU A 18 -7.63 -19.03 -27.55
CA GLU A 18 -8.29 -19.16 -26.24
C GLU A 18 -9.69 -18.54 -26.26
N GLU A 19 -9.84 -17.35 -26.84
CA GLU A 19 -11.14 -16.67 -26.97
C GLU A 19 -12.10 -17.46 -27.86
N LEU A 20 -11.63 -17.98 -29.00
CA LEU A 20 -12.44 -18.76 -29.94
C LEU A 20 -12.98 -20.06 -29.34
N HIS A 21 -12.29 -20.62 -28.35
CA HIS A 21 -12.65 -21.89 -27.71
C HIS A 21 -13.07 -21.73 -26.26
N ALA A 22 -13.45 -20.52 -25.83
CA ALA A 22 -13.91 -20.25 -24.47
C ALA A 22 -15.11 -21.14 -24.05
N ASP A 23 -16.03 -21.40 -24.98
CA ASP A 23 -17.22 -22.24 -24.76
C ASP A 23 -16.94 -23.76 -24.93
N ASP A 24 -15.81 -24.12 -25.55
CA ASP A 24 -15.37 -25.50 -25.79
C ASP A 24 -14.45 -26.02 -24.67
N GLY A 25 -14.43 -25.36 -23.51
CA GLY A 25 -13.44 -25.51 -22.42
C GLY A 25 -13.22 -26.93 -21.87
N ASP A 26 -14.13 -27.87 -22.16
CA ASP A 26 -14.01 -29.28 -21.79
C ASP A 26 -13.34 -30.17 -22.86
N ASN A 27 -12.98 -29.66 -24.04
CA ASN A 27 -12.29 -30.44 -25.06
C ASN A 27 -10.80 -30.65 -24.67
N PRO A 28 -10.40 -31.88 -24.28
CA PRO A 28 -9.05 -32.14 -23.77
C PRO A 28 -7.96 -31.98 -24.84
N VAL A 29 -8.30 -32.08 -26.13
CA VAL A 29 -7.35 -31.93 -27.24
C VAL A 29 -6.96 -30.47 -27.42
N ILE A 30 -7.95 -29.58 -27.43
CA ILE A 30 -7.74 -28.13 -27.57
C ILE A 30 -6.94 -27.60 -26.38
N ARG A 31 -7.34 -27.99 -25.15
CA ARG A 31 -6.63 -27.60 -23.92
C ARG A 31 -5.17 -28.04 -23.91
N ARG A 32 -4.87 -29.28 -24.32
CA ARG A 32 -3.49 -29.77 -24.41
C ARG A 32 -2.67 -29.02 -25.44
N ARG A 33 -3.28 -28.69 -26.60
CA ARG A 33 -2.60 -27.92 -27.65
C ARG A 33 -2.26 -26.51 -27.16
N LEU A 34 -3.21 -25.80 -26.57
CA LEU A 34 -3.00 -24.46 -25.99
C LEU A 34 -1.91 -24.46 -24.93
N HIS A 35 -1.94 -25.45 -24.02
CA HIS A 35 -0.90 -25.62 -23.01
C HIS A 35 0.50 -25.75 -23.63
N LEU A 36 0.66 -26.60 -24.65
CA LEU A 36 1.94 -26.78 -25.35
C LEU A 36 2.40 -25.51 -26.06
N LEU A 37 1.49 -24.75 -26.67
CA LEU A 37 1.80 -23.48 -27.31
C LEU A 37 2.28 -22.44 -26.29
N LYS A 38 1.58 -22.33 -25.14
CA LYS A 38 1.99 -21.48 -24.01
C LYS A 38 3.35 -21.87 -23.45
N GLU A 39 3.58 -23.16 -23.18
CA GLU A 39 4.87 -23.64 -22.68
C GLU A 39 6.03 -23.30 -23.62
N GLN A 40 5.85 -23.51 -24.93
CA GLN A 40 6.87 -23.16 -25.93
C GLN A 40 7.09 -21.65 -26.00
N TRP A 41 6.02 -20.87 -25.97
CA TRP A 41 6.09 -19.42 -25.96
C TRP A 41 6.84 -18.91 -24.73
N PHE A 42 6.47 -19.37 -23.52
CA PHE A 42 7.16 -19.00 -22.28
C PHE A 42 8.66 -19.32 -22.37
N ALA A 43 9.02 -20.55 -22.78
CA ALA A 43 10.42 -20.95 -22.89
C ALA A 43 11.24 -20.07 -23.85
N ASP A 44 10.67 -19.69 -24.99
CA ASP A 44 11.34 -18.84 -25.98
C ASP A 44 11.43 -17.38 -25.51
N THR A 45 10.37 -16.87 -24.87
CA THR A 45 10.32 -15.52 -24.33
C THR A 45 11.29 -15.36 -23.16
N PHE A 46 11.39 -16.34 -22.25
CA PHE A 46 12.41 -16.36 -21.18
C PHE A 46 13.83 -16.22 -21.75
N LYS A 47 14.16 -17.05 -22.74
CA LYS A 47 15.49 -17.01 -23.39
C LYS A 47 15.75 -15.66 -24.05
N TYR A 48 14.74 -15.08 -24.69
CA TYR A 48 14.84 -13.77 -25.31
C TYR A 48 15.11 -12.67 -24.27
N LEU A 49 14.27 -12.56 -23.24
CA LEU A 49 14.37 -11.51 -22.22
C LEU A 49 15.67 -11.58 -21.41
N ILE A 50 16.13 -12.79 -21.04
CA ILE A 50 17.40 -12.96 -20.33
C ILE A 50 18.61 -12.61 -21.21
N SER A 51 18.48 -12.78 -22.54
CA SER A 51 19.56 -12.48 -23.49
C SER A 51 19.68 -11.00 -23.89
N LEU A 52 18.74 -10.14 -23.45
CA LEU A 52 18.78 -8.72 -23.75
C LEU A 52 20.03 -8.06 -23.17
N ALA A 53 20.51 -7.02 -23.85
CA ALA A 53 21.62 -6.21 -23.36
C ALA A 53 21.25 -5.51 -22.04
N THR A 54 22.24 -5.15 -21.23
CA THR A 54 22.01 -4.56 -19.91
C THR A 54 21.22 -3.24 -19.97
N GLU A 55 21.41 -2.49 -21.04
CA GLU A 55 20.76 -1.22 -21.36
C GLU A 55 19.32 -1.39 -21.87
N GLU A 56 18.98 -2.58 -22.37
CA GLU A 56 17.64 -2.92 -22.83
C GLU A 56 16.84 -3.51 -21.66
N HIS A 57 16.02 -2.68 -21.05
CA HIS A 57 15.21 -3.08 -19.91
C HIS A 57 14.04 -3.98 -20.33
N ILE A 58 13.74 -4.96 -19.48
CA ILE A 58 12.66 -5.92 -19.71
C ILE A 58 11.31 -5.23 -19.56
N TRP A 59 11.06 -4.55 -18.45
CA TRP A 59 9.77 -3.90 -18.22
C TRP A 59 9.54 -2.74 -19.19
N CYS A 60 10.44 -1.75 -19.25
CA CYS A 60 10.19 -0.56 -20.08
C CYS A 60 10.46 -0.69 -21.57
N GLY A 61 11.15 -1.75 -22.00
CA GLY A 61 11.33 -2.06 -23.43
C GLY A 61 10.45 -3.21 -23.95
N ASN A 62 10.07 -4.15 -23.08
CA ASN A 62 9.43 -5.40 -23.48
C ASN A 62 8.24 -5.78 -22.58
N PHE A 63 7.51 -4.77 -22.06
CA PHE A 63 6.31 -4.93 -21.24
C PHE A 63 5.34 -5.99 -21.78
N ASP A 64 4.97 -5.89 -23.06
CA ASP A 64 4.00 -6.77 -23.72
C ASP A 64 4.41 -8.26 -23.72
N LEU A 65 5.71 -8.55 -23.57
CA LEU A 65 6.23 -9.91 -23.45
C LEU A 65 6.41 -10.32 -21.99
N MET A 66 6.73 -9.37 -21.10
CA MET A 66 6.98 -9.64 -19.70
C MET A 66 5.69 -9.80 -18.90
N ALA A 67 4.66 -9.01 -19.18
CA ALA A 67 3.40 -9.05 -18.44
C ALA A 67 2.77 -10.47 -18.44
N PRO A 68 2.62 -11.16 -19.58
CA PRO A 68 2.10 -12.53 -19.59
C PRO A 68 2.99 -13.54 -18.85
N LEU A 69 4.30 -13.29 -18.77
CA LEU A 69 5.23 -14.17 -18.05
C LEU A 69 5.04 -14.13 -16.53
N LEU A 70 4.33 -13.13 -15.99
CA LEU A 70 4.00 -13.11 -14.56
C LEU A 70 3.25 -14.37 -14.13
N GLU A 71 2.42 -14.99 -14.98
CA GLU A 71 1.73 -16.25 -14.69
C GLU A 71 2.70 -17.34 -14.19
N THR A 72 3.91 -17.38 -14.76
CA THR A 72 4.92 -18.39 -14.42
C THR A 72 5.49 -18.24 -13.00
N PHE A 73 5.37 -17.05 -12.40
CA PHE A 73 5.80 -16.78 -11.03
C PHE A 73 4.94 -17.48 -9.98
N TYR A 74 3.78 -18.01 -10.34
CA TYR A 74 2.97 -18.84 -9.44
C TYR A 74 3.78 -20.00 -8.83
N ASN A 75 4.78 -20.50 -9.56
CA ASN A 75 5.65 -21.59 -9.12
C ASN A 75 7.01 -21.11 -8.59
N TYR A 76 7.19 -19.82 -8.31
CA TYR A 76 8.49 -19.24 -7.93
C TYR A 76 9.16 -19.94 -6.74
N TYR A 77 8.39 -20.22 -5.68
CA TYR A 77 8.88 -20.93 -4.50
C TYR A 77 8.87 -22.46 -4.64
N LYS A 78 8.38 -23.01 -5.75
CA LYS A 78 8.44 -24.46 -6.00
C LYS A 78 9.76 -24.89 -6.63
N ASP A 79 10.52 -23.94 -7.20
CA ASP A 79 11.87 -24.18 -7.72
C ASP A 79 12.93 -23.53 -6.81
N ASP A 80 13.68 -24.39 -6.11
CA ASP A 80 14.76 -23.99 -5.20
C ASP A 80 16.09 -23.74 -5.93
N ARG A 81 16.17 -24.03 -7.24
CA ARG A 81 17.40 -23.86 -8.00
C ARG A 81 17.64 -22.38 -8.30
N LEU A 82 18.77 -21.87 -7.83
CA LEU A 82 19.18 -20.47 -8.01
C LEU A 82 19.47 -20.11 -9.48
N ASP A 83 19.83 -21.10 -10.30
CA ASP A 83 20.09 -20.97 -11.73
C ASP A 83 18.87 -21.27 -12.61
N SER A 84 17.69 -21.45 -12.01
CA SER A 84 16.46 -21.62 -12.80
C SER A 84 16.17 -20.37 -13.63
N PRO A 85 15.59 -20.51 -14.85
CA PRO A 85 15.27 -19.38 -15.71
C PRO A 85 14.44 -18.30 -15.01
N LEU A 86 13.53 -18.70 -14.13
CA LEU A 86 12.67 -17.79 -13.37
C LEU A 86 13.46 -16.96 -12.36
N ARG A 87 14.42 -17.57 -11.64
CA ARG A 87 15.31 -16.85 -10.69
C ARG A 87 16.26 -15.90 -11.41
N LEU A 88 16.80 -16.32 -12.56
CA LEU A 88 17.66 -15.48 -13.39
C LEU A 88 16.89 -14.28 -13.95
N LEU A 89 15.67 -14.50 -14.46
CA LEU A 89 14.80 -13.43 -14.93
C LEU A 89 14.45 -12.46 -13.80
N TRP A 90 14.03 -12.98 -12.64
CA TRP A 90 13.72 -12.16 -11.47
C TRP A 90 14.91 -11.30 -11.05
N LYS A 91 16.10 -11.89 -10.96
CA LYS A 91 17.34 -11.16 -10.62
C LYS A 91 17.64 -10.04 -11.63
N ARG A 92 17.47 -10.31 -12.93
CA ARG A 92 17.69 -9.33 -13.99
C ARG A 92 16.73 -8.14 -13.85
N MET A 93 15.43 -8.40 -13.78
CA MET A 93 14.40 -7.35 -13.64
C MET A 93 14.52 -6.59 -12.32
N SER A 94 14.89 -7.29 -11.25
CA SER A 94 15.12 -6.66 -9.94
C SER A 94 16.22 -5.60 -10.02
N GLY A 95 17.33 -5.90 -10.70
CA GLY A 95 18.43 -4.94 -10.90
C GLY A 95 18.03 -3.72 -11.75
N GLU A 96 17.14 -3.90 -12.72
CA GLU A 96 16.59 -2.80 -13.52
C GLU A 96 15.68 -1.90 -12.67
N MET A 97 14.76 -2.50 -11.90
CA MET A 97 13.84 -1.77 -11.02
C MET A 97 14.57 -1.00 -9.90
N GLN A 98 15.75 -1.44 -9.47
CA GLN A 98 16.58 -0.68 -8.54
C GLN A 98 16.96 0.72 -9.06
N HIS A 99 17.00 0.91 -10.39
CA HIS A 99 17.51 2.14 -11.00
C HIS A 99 16.54 2.79 -12.00
N CYS A 100 15.39 2.19 -12.25
CA CYS A 100 14.44 2.65 -13.26
C CYS A 100 13.01 2.67 -12.74
N ILE A 101 12.51 3.89 -12.44
CA ILE A 101 11.13 4.14 -12.03
C ILE A 101 10.11 3.61 -13.04
N GLN A 102 10.38 3.71 -14.34
CA GLN A 102 9.47 3.20 -15.37
C GLN A 102 9.30 1.68 -15.28
N CYS A 103 10.37 0.95 -14.96
CA CYS A 103 10.30 -0.50 -14.77
C CYS A 103 9.47 -0.84 -13.53
N VAL A 104 9.66 -0.11 -12.43
CA VAL A 104 8.83 -0.26 -11.22
C VAL A 104 7.35 -0.02 -11.55
N SER A 105 7.04 1.10 -12.20
CA SER A 105 5.67 1.47 -12.55
C SER A 105 4.99 0.39 -13.39
N GLN A 106 5.66 -0.14 -14.41
CA GLN A 106 5.10 -1.15 -15.29
C GLN A 106 4.97 -2.53 -14.63
N HIS A 107 5.90 -2.89 -13.76
CA HIS A 107 5.82 -4.12 -12.97
C HIS A 107 4.57 -4.13 -12.09
N HIS A 108 4.34 -3.05 -11.33
CA HIS A 108 3.14 -2.93 -10.50
C HIS A 108 1.86 -2.75 -11.33
N GLN A 109 1.92 -2.04 -12.46
CA GLN A 109 0.79 -1.92 -13.38
C GLN A 109 0.37 -3.30 -13.94
N ALA A 110 1.33 -4.16 -14.29
CA ALA A 110 1.02 -5.51 -14.73
C ALA A 110 0.30 -6.31 -13.62
N GLN A 111 0.77 -6.22 -12.37
CA GLN A 111 0.07 -6.86 -11.24
C GLN A 111 -1.35 -6.32 -11.06
N GLU A 112 -1.56 -5.02 -11.20
CA GLU A 112 -2.88 -4.38 -11.11
C GLU A 112 -3.81 -4.83 -12.25
N MET A 113 -3.29 -5.05 -13.45
CA MET A 113 -4.07 -5.63 -14.56
C MET A 113 -4.57 -7.04 -14.20
N TYR A 114 -3.69 -7.89 -13.65
CA TYR A 114 -4.08 -9.23 -13.20
C TYR A 114 -5.16 -9.18 -12.09
N ASP A 115 -5.09 -8.21 -11.19
CA ASP A 115 -6.10 -8.02 -10.13
C ASP A 115 -7.47 -7.61 -10.68
N LYS A 116 -7.49 -6.79 -11.75
CA LYS A 116 -8.73 -6.31 -12.37
C LYS A 116 -9.35 -7.28 -13.38
N GLU A 117 -8.53 -8.01 -14.11
CA GLU A 117 -8.96 -8.85 -15.24
C GLU A 117 -9.41 -10.25 -14.80
N TYR A 118 -8.90 -10.76 -13.68
CA TYR A 118 -9.16 -12.13 -13.22
C TYR A 118 -9.86 -12.18 -11.86
N GLU A 119 -10.63 -13.26 -11.64
CA GLU A 119 -11.26 -13.49 -10.34
C GLU A 119 -10.22 -13.76 -9.24
N MET A 120 -10.40 -13.11 -8.09
CA MET A 120 -9.52 -13.22 -6.91
C MET A 120 -9.29 -14.65 -6.42
N SER A 121 -10.30 -15.51 -6.54
CA SER A 121 -10.22 -16.94 -6.19
C SER A 121 -9.15 -17.68 -6.99
N SER A 122 -8.88 -17.23 -8.22
CA SER A 122 -7.96 -17.85 -9.16
C SER A 122 -6.60 -17.15 -9.13
N ILE A 123 -6.58 -15.82 -9.16
CA ILE A 123 -5.34 -15.05 -9.30
C ILE A 123 -4.67 -14.70 -7.97
N GLY A 124 -5.42 -14.71 -6.87
CA GLY A 124 -4.94 -14.36 -5.53
C GLY A 124 -3.62 -15.02 -5.13
N PRO A 125 -3.44 -16.35 -5.30
CA PRO A 125 -2.18 -16.99 -4.92
C PRO A 125 -0.97 -16.55 -5.77
N LEU A 126 -1.16 -16.16 -7.04
CA LEU A 126 -0.08 -15.57 -7.84
C LEU A 126 0.31 -14.20 -7.27
N LEU A 127 -0.67 -13.33 -7.03
CA LEU A 127 -0.44 -11.99 -6.49
C LEU A 127 0.22 -12.05 -5.10
N GLU A 128 -0.13 -13.05 -4.27
CA GLU A 128 0.55 -13.29 -3.00
C GLU A 128 2.04 -13.62 -3.16
N VAL A 129 2.38 -14.44 -4.16
CA VAL A 129 3.78 -14.77 -4.48
C VAL A 129 4.52 -13.54 -5.00
N LEU A 130 3.94 -12.80 -5.95
CA LEU A 130 4.52 -11.59 -6.53
C LEU A 130 4.77 -10.53 -5.45
N ARG A 131 3.78 -10.27 -4.58
CA ARG A 131 3.94 -9.37 -3.44
C ARG A 131 5.08 -9.83 -2.53
N SER A 132 5.16 -11.11 -2.21
CA SER A 132 6.21 -11.63 -1.32
C SER A 132 7.62 -11.45 -1.89
N ILE A 133 7.81 -11.65 -3.20
CA ILE A 133 9.13 -11.47 -3.83
C ILE A 133 9.48 -10.00 -4.02
N ASP A 134 8.49 -9.13 -4.23
CA ASP A 134 8.67 -7.67 -4.22
C ASP A 134 9.10 -7.17 -2.84
N GLU A 135 8.42 -7.60 -1.79
CA GLU A 135 8.79 -7.28 -0.41
C GLU A 135 10.24 -7.69 -0.12
N GLU A 136 10.66 -8.89 -0.56
CA GLU A 136 12.04 -9.37 -0.44
C GLU A 136 13.04 -8.49 -1.18
N ARG A 137 12.77 -8.20 -2.45
CA ARG A 137 13.63 -7.39 -3.32
C ARG A 137 13.80 -5.97 -2.76
N VAL A 138 12.70 -5.33 -2.39
CA VAL A 138 12.71 -3.95 -1.86
C VAL A 138 13.40 -3.91 -0.50
N THR A 139 13.13 -4.88 0.39
CA THR A 139 13.82 -4.99 1.69
C THR A 139 15.33 -5.15 1.51
N HIS A 140 15.77 -6.00 0.56
CA HIS A 140 17.19 -6.18 0.28
C HIS A 140 17.85 -4.87 -0.18
N HIS A 141 17.21 -4.17 -1.13
CA HIS A 141 17.75 -2.92 -1.64
C HIS A 141 17.80 -1.81 -0.57
N LEU A 142 16.77 -1.73 0.29
CA LEU A 142 16.77 -0.82 1.44
C LEU A 142 17.95 -1.11 2.38
N ARG A 143 18.22 -2.38 2.69
CA ARG A 143 19.37 -2.78 3.53
C ARG A 143 20.70 -2.36 2.93
N GLU A 144 20.90 -2.57 1.63
CA GLU A 144 22.13 -2.19 0.95
C GLU A 144 22.39 -0.68 1.03
N ILE A 145 21.35 0.14 0.83
CA ILE A 145 21.46 1.60 0.93
C ILE A 145 21.64 2.04 2.38
N ASN A 146 20.86 1.49 3.32
CA ASN A 146 20.99 1.78 4.75
C ASN A 146 22.40 1.46 5.28
N ASP A 147 22.98 0.33 4.86
CA ASP A 147 24.34 -0.05 5.22
C ASP A 147 25.37 0.95 4.68
N ARG A 148 25.22 1.41 3.42
CA ARG A 148 26.08 2.45 2.84
C ARG A 148 25.95 3.78 3.58
N LEU A 149 24.73 4.22 3.88
CA LEU A 149 24.44 5.44 4.64
C LEU A 149 25.07 5.38 6.04
N LYS A 150 24.90 4.25 6.75
CA LYS A 150 25.44 4.03 8.10
C LYS A 150 26.96 4.01 8.13
N LYS A 151 27.60 3.43 7.12
CA LYS A 151 29.07 3.38 6.97
C LYS A 151 29.67 4.67 6.41
N GLN A 152 28.84 5.66 6.06
CA GLN A 152 29.26 6.89 5.37
C GLN A 152 29.95 6.61 4.01
N GLU A 153 29.54 5.52 3.36
CA GLU A 153 30.00 5.09 2.03
C GLU A 153 29.05 5.53 0.90
N TYR A 154 27.99 6.28 1.24
CA TYR A 154 27.01 6.79 0.29
C TYR A 154 27.64 7.82 -0.65
N ASP A 155 27.50 7.59 -1.96
CA ASP A 155 27.93 8.51 -3.01
C ASP A 155 26.71 9.06 -3.76
N PRO A 156 26.35 10.35 -3.59
CA PRO A 156 25.21 10.96 -4.28
C PRO A 156 25.25 10.83 -5.81
N LEU A 157 26.42 10.73 -6.45
CA LEU A 157 26.52 10.60 -7.91
C LEU A 157 26.15 9.20 -8.39
N ARG A 158 26.26 8.19 -7.53
CA ARG A 158 26.03 6.77 -7.86
C ARG A 158 24.73 6.25 -7.27
N ASP A 159 24.48 6.57 -6.00
CA ASP A 159 23.41 5.97 -5.20
C ASP A 159 22.07 6.71 -5.31
N ASN A 160 22.06 7.99 -5.72
CA ASN A 160 20.84 8.80 -5.73
C ASN A 160 19.73 8.20 -6.62
N VAL A 161 20.09 7.56 -7.73
CA VAL A 161 19.11 6.88 -8.59
C VAL A 161 18.42 5.74 -7.83
N GLY A 162 19.17 4.98 -7.03
CA GLY A 162 18.63 3.91 -6.19
C GLY A 162 17.72 4.45 -5.07
N VAL A 163 18.12 5.54 -4.43
CA VAL A 163 17.32 6.25 -3.42
C VAL A 163 15.99 6.72 -4.01
N VAL A 164 16.04 7.38 -5.18
CA VAL A 164 14.86 7.88 -5.88
C VAL A 164 13.94 6.73 -6.30
N SER A 165 14.49 5.62 -6.81
CA SER A 165 13.68 4.45 -7.19
C SER A 165 12.99 3.81 -5.97
N LEU A 166 13.70 3.66 -4.85
CA LEU A 166 13.14 3.15 -3.59
C LEU A 166 12.04 4.05 -3.02
N MET A 167 12.29 5.36 -2.99
CA MET A 167 11.28 6.32 -2.55
C MET A 167 10.05 6.28 -3.43
N TYR A 168 10.23 6.27 -4.76
CA TYR A 168 9.13 6.15 -5.70
C TYR A 168 8.33 4.87 -5.44
N GLU A 169 9.00 3.72 -5.39
CA GLU A 169 8.33 2.44 -5.25
C GLU A 169 7.52 2.32 -3.96
N VAL A 170 8.14 2.60 -2.81
CA VAL A 170 7.45 2.44 -1.52
C VAL A 170 6.36 3.49 -1.32
N LEU A 171 6.56 4.73 -1.80
CA LEU A 171 5.58 5.80 -1.63
C LEU A 171 4.48 5.79 -2.69
N MET A 172 4.68 5.17 -3.85
CA MET A 172 3.60 4.93 -4.82
C MET A 172 2.77 3.71 -4.48
N PHE A 173 3.39 2.65 -3.94
CA PHE A 173 2.74 1.37 -3.65
C PHE A 173 2.77 1.06 -2.14
N PRO A 174 1.96 1.76 -1.33
CA PRO A 174 2.02 1.68 0.14
C PRO A 174 1.66 0.31 0.72
N VAL A 175 1.06 -0.59 -0.07
CA VAL A 175 0.83 -1.99 0.35
C VAL A 175 2.13 -2.69 0.75
N LEU A 176 3.28 -2.28 0.20
CA LEU A 176 4.60 -2.79 0.58
C LEU A 176 4.96 -2.53 2.05
N LEU A 177 4.42 -1.46 2.65
CA LEU A 177 4.61 -1.15 4.06
C LEU A 177 3.84 -2.09 4.99
N ASP A 178 3.06 -3.02 4.45
CA ASP A 178 2.45 -4.11 5.21
C ASP A 178 3.43 -5.24 5.54
N ASP A 179 4.65 -5.25 5.01
CA ASP A 179 5.72 -6.18 5.43
C ASP A 179 6.55 -5.58 6.57
N GLN A 180 6.70 -6.31 7.68
CA GLN A 180 7.40 -5.80 8.87
C GLN A 180 8.89 -5.54 8.61
N SER A 181 9.55 -6.38 7.79
CA SER A 181 10.99 -6.21 7.53
C SER A 181 11.23 -4.99 6.65
N LEU A 182 10.46 -4.86 5.59
CA LEU A 182 10.50 -3.71 4.68
C LEU A 182 10.20 -2.43 5.45
N LEU A 183 9.12 -2.41 6.24
CA LEU A 183 8.73 -1.25 7.03
C LEU A 183 9.88 -0.78 7.94
N SER A 184 10.49 -1.71 8.67
CA SER A 184 11.57 -1.39 9.62
C SER A 184 12.79 -0.76 8.91
N GLU A 185 13.18 -1.30 7.76
CA GLU A 185 14.28 -0.75 6.96
C GLU A 185 13.91 0.59 6.33
N PHE A 186 12.66 0.75 5.89
CA PHE A 186 12.18 1.98 5.28
C PHE A 186 12.11 3.14 6.28
N GLU A 187 11.75 2.89 7.54
CA GLU A 187 11.80 3.91 8.59
C GLU A 187 13.22 4.45 8.80
N LEU A 188 14.23 3.57 8.82
CA LEU A 188 15.64 3.97 8.92
C LEU A 188 16.09 4.76 7.70
N PHE A 189 15.72 4.27 6.52
CA PHE A 189 16.07 4.86 5.23
C PHE A 189 15.53 6.28 5.10
N ILE A 190 14.23 6.49 5.31
CA ILE A 190 13.60 7.79 5.10
C ILE A 190 14.10 8.82 6.12
N GLU A 191 14.38 8.41 7.37
CA GLU A 191 14.98 9.28 8.37
C GLU A 191 16.40 9.70 7.96
N ALA A 192 17.23 8.75 7.50
CA ALA A 192 18.60 9.01 7.09
C ALA A 192 18.66 9.96 5.88
N VAL A 193 17.84 9.70 4.85
CA VAL A 193 17.77 10.54 3.65
C VAL A 193 17.25 11.94 3.99
N ASP A 194 16.22 12.04 4.86
CA ASP A 194 15.70 13.35 5.27
C ASP A 194 16.73 14.19 6.01
N ASN A 195 17.49 13.57 6.90
CA ASN A 195 18.56 14.25 7.63
C ASN A 195 19.70 14.74 6.73
N MET A 196 19.90 14.10 5.56
CA MET A 196 20.95 14.48 4.61
C MET A 196 20.53 15.61 3.67
N HIS A 197 19.28 15.58 3.17
CA HIS A 197 18.88 16.40 2.04
C HIS A 197 17.58 17.19 2.23
N GLU A 198 16.92 17.11 3.39
CA GLU A 198 15.57 17.62 3.63
C GLU A 198 14.60 17.28 2.50
N LEU A 199 13.92 16.14 2.63
CA LEU A 199 13.03 15.63 1.61
C LEU A 199 11.89 16.61 1.30
N ALA A 200 11.75 16.92 0.01
CA ALA A 200 10.68 17.74 -0.54
C ALA A 200 10.19 17.12 -1.86
N LEU A 201 8.90 17.26 -2.13
CA LEU A 201 8.29 16.85 -3.40
C LEU A 201 8.39 17.99 -4.41
N SER A 202 8.67 17.65 -5.67
CA SER A 202 8.64 18.61 -6.76
C SER A 202 7.23 18.71 -7.35
N GLY A 203 6.66 19.91 -7.38
CA GLY A 203 5.36 20.18 -8.00
C GLY A 203 4.18 19.52 -7.27
N HIS A 204 3.12 19.18 -8.00
CA HIS A 204 1.88 18.60 -7.49
C HIS A 204 1.85 17.06 -7.61
N GLN A 205 3.00 16.40 -7.50
CA GLN A 205 3.07 14.93 -7.56
C GLN A 205 2.36 14.30 -6.37
N GLN A 206 1.59 13.25 -6.63
CA GLN A 206 0.84 12.53 -5.62
C GLN A 206 1.52 11.20 -5.33
N PHE A 207 1.86 10.98 -4.06
CA PHE A 207 2.48 9.76 -3.57
C PHE A 207 1.64 9.22 -2.40
N PRO A 208 0.69 8.30 -2.65
CA PRO A 208 -0.25 7.86 -1.62
C PRO A 208 0.42 7.35 -0.33
N GLY A 209 1.58 6.72 -0.44
CA GLY A 209 2.36 6.23 0.70
C GLY A 209 2.94 7.32 1.60
N VAL A 210 2.96 8.59 1.18
CA VAL A 210 3.25 9.71 2.09
C VAL A 210 2.26 9.75 3.26
N TYR A 211 0.99 9.44 3.01
CA TYR A 211 -0.02 9.35 4.07
C TYR A 211 0.18 8.12 4.97
N ALA A 212 0.76 7.04 4.45
CA ALA A 212 1.11 5.87 5.27
C ALA A 212 2.19 6.22 6.30
N LEU A 213 3.10 7.17 6.00
CA LEU A 213 4.11 7.66 6.95
C LEU A 213 3.50 8.29 8.20
N LEU A 214 2.25 8.76 8.12
CA LEU A 214 1.57 9.37 9.26
C LEU A 214 1.35 8.38 10.41
N PHE A 215 1.30 7.08 10.09
CA PHE A 215 1.09 5.98 11.03
C PHE A 215 2.38 5.45 11.65
N LEU A 216 3.54 5.92 11.18
CA LEU A 216 4.85 5.40 11.58
C LEU A 216 5.39 6.12 12.82
N ASN A 217 6.63 5.80 13.20
CA ASN A 217 7.27 6.42 14.35
C ASN A 217 7.30 7.96 14.26
N ARG A 218 7.51 8.63 15.40
CA ARG A 218 7.40 10.10 15.50
C ARG A 218 8.23 10.87 14.46
N ARG A 219 9.45 10.43 14.16
CA ARG A 219 10.35 11.13 13.24
C ARG A 219 9.84 11.01 11.81
N VAL A 220 9.53 9.78 11.39
CA VAL A 220 8.98 9.49 10.07
C VAL A 220 7.63 10.19 9.86
N ARG A 221 6.78 10.25 10.91
CA ARG A 221 5.52 11.00 10.89
C ARG A 221 5.73 12.49 10.64
N THR A 222 6.78 13.09 11.18
CA THR A 222 7.12 14.51 10.91
C THR A 222 7.47 14.71 9.43
N VAL A 223 8.25 13.81 8.84
CA VAL A 223 8.55 13.80 7.40
C VAL A 223 7.25 13.66 6.60
N GLY A 224 6.42 12.66 6.93
CA GLY A 224 5.13 12.44 6.28
C GLY A 224 4.22 13.67 6.31
N ARG A 225 4.08 14.34 7.46
CA ARG A 225 3.30 15.58 7.57
C ARG A 225 3.89 16.72 6.72
N ARG A 226 5.22 16.85 6.63
CA ARG A 226 5.86 17.88 5.79
C ARG A 226 5.60 17.62 4.31
N LEU A 227 5.77 16.38 3.86
CA LEU A 227 5.51 15.98 2.47
C LEU A 227 4.02 16.09 2.13
N ALA A 228 3.11 15.62 2.98
CA ALA A 228 1.67 15.70 2.76
C ALA A 228 1.16 17.14 2.62
N ARG A 229 1.80 18.12 3.27
CA ARG A 229 1.48 19.55 3.11
C ARG A 229 1.85 20.12 1.75
N SER A 230 2.81 19.50 1.05
CA SER A 230 3.16 19.86 -0.32
C SER A 230 2.27 19.20 -1.37
N MET A 231 1.47 18.20 -0.96
CA MET A 231 0.48 17.54 -1.80
C MET A 231 -0.88 18.22 -1.67
N GLU A 232 -1.76 18.01 -2.66
CA GLU A 232 -3.15 18.43 -2.55
C GLU A 232 -3.92 17.56 -1.54
N LYS A 233 -5.01 18.10 -1.00
CA LYS A 233 -5.93 17.31 -0.17
C LYS A 233 -6.60 16.21 -0.99
N LEU A 234 -6.91 15.11 -0.33
CA LEU A 234 -7.64 13.98 -0.92
C LEU A 234 -9.11 14.38 -1.05
N ARG A 235 -9.61 14.44 -2.29
CA ARG A 235 -10.91 15.03 -2.62
C ARG A 235 -12.03 13.99 -2.63
N GLY A 236 -11.74 12.76 -3.03
CA GLY A 236 -12.72 11.67 -3.10
C GLY A 236 -12.17 10.32 -2.66
N ALA A 237 -13.06 9.31 -2.66
CA ALA A 237 -12.71 7.92 -2.31
C ALA A 237 -11.59 7.34 -3.18
N THR A 238 -11.53 7.71 -4.47
CA THR A 238 -10.51 7.24 -5.42
C THR A 238 -9.10 7.59 -4.98
N ASP A 239 -8.91 8.75 -4.34
CA ASP A 239 -7.58 9.20 -3.89
C ASP A 239 -7.10 8.39 -2.67
N LEU A 240 -8.03 7.73 -1.97
CA LEU A 240 -7.75 6.86 -0.84
C LEU A 240 -7.56 5.38 -1.23
N GLU A 241 -7.98 4.95 -2.43
CA GLU A 241 -7.91 3.54 -2.86
C GLU A 241 -6.55 2.87 -2.58
N PRO A 242 -5.39 3.49 -2.90
CA PRO A 242 -4.09 2.87 -2.64
C PRO A 242 -3.82 2.60 -1.16
N LEU A 243 -4.45 3.34 -0.24
CA LEU A 243 -4.30 3.19 1.21
C LEU A 243 -5.32 2.24 1.83
N GLN A 244 -6.38 1.86 1.11
CA GLN A 244 -7.47 1.04 1.64
C GLN A 244 -7.02 -0.29 2.26
N PRO A 245 -6.01 -1.01 1.71
CA PRO A 245 -5.52 -2.23 2.36
C PRO A 245 -4.97 -1.97 3.77
N LEU A 246 -4.21 -0.89 3.96
CA LEU A 246 -3.67 -0.49 5.26
C LEU A 246 -4.76 0.03 6.19
N LEU A 247 -5.67 0.88 5.68
CA LEU A 247 -6.79 1.42 6.47
C LEU A 247 -7.70 0.32 6.98
N ASN A 248 -8.02 -0.69 6.16
CA ASN A 248 -8.81 -1.84 6.54
C ASN A 248 -8.19 -2.56 7.74
N LYS A 249 -6.88 -2.82 7.67
CA LYS A 249 -6.11 -3.45 8.74
C LYS A 249 -6.09 -2.60 10.01
N PHE A 250 -5.85 -1.30 9.88
CA PHE A 250 -5.73 -0.38 11.01
C PHE A 250 -7.08 -0.17 11.72
N ILE A 251 -8.16 0.04 10.97
CA ILE A 251 -9.51 0.20 11.52
C ILE A 251 -9.99 -1.11 12.16
N GLY A 252 -9.78 -2.26 11.50
CA GLY A 252 -10.11 -3.56 12.08
C GLY A 252 -9.33 -3.85 13.38
N PHE A 253 -8.08 -3.41 13.47
CA PHE A 253 -7.31 -3.50 14.70
C PHE A 253 -7.86 -2.58 15.80
N LEU A 254 -8.29 -1.37 15.46
CA LEU A 254 -8.96 -0.47 16.41
C LEU A 254 -10.28 -1.05 16.95
N GLU A 255 -11.01 -1.83 16.16
CA GLU A 255 -12.24 -2.48 16.61
C GLU A 255 -11.98 -3.62 17.61
N THR A 256 -11.13 -4.58 17.24
CA THR A 256 -11.09 -5.90 17.87
C THR A 256 -9.96 -6.10 18.88
N GLU A 257 -9.04 -5.12 18.99
CA GLU A 257 -7.78 -5.20 19.76
C GLU A 257 -6.85 -6.37 19.38
N ILE A 258 -7.24 -7.19 18.40
CA ILE A 258 -6.50 -8.34 17.90
C ILE A 258 -6.19 -8.04 16.45
N LEU A 259 -4.90 -7.93 16.10
CA LEU A 259 -4.51 -7.85 14.69
C LEU A 259 -5.05 -9.13 14.01
N PRO A 260 -5.69 -9.03 12.83
CA PRO A 260 -6.09 -10.22 12.10
C PRO A 260 -4.89 -11.16 12.02
N SER A 261 -5.04 -12.39 12.52
CA SER A 261 -3.95 -13.38 12.52
C SER A 261 -3.34 -13.40 11.14
N ALA A 262 -2.02 -13.23 11.08
CA ALA A 262 -1.26 -13.13 9.84
C ALA A 262 -1.88 -14.03 8.77
N SER A 263 -2.23 -13.43 7.63
CA SER A 263 -2.52 -14.21 6.43
C SER A 263 -1.41 -15.24 6.26
N LYS A 264 -1.70 -16.37 5.61
CA LYS A 264 -0.75 -17.47 5.34
C LYS A 264 0.42 -17.05 4.42
N THR A 265 0.80 -15.78 4.42
CA THR A 265 2.04 -15.26 3.86
C THR A 265 3.21 -15.75 4.70
N SER A 266 4.29 -16.19 4.04
CA SER A 266 5.53 -16.64 4.68
C SER A 266 6.25 -15.53 5.47
N ARG A 267 5.91 -14.26 5.20
CA ARG A 267 6.58 -13.07 5.73
C ARG A 267 5.73 -12.32 6.76
N PRO A 268 6.33 -11.86 7.87
CA PRO A 268 5.60 -11.22 8.96
C PRO A 268 5.00 -9.89 8.52
N ARG A 269 3.69 -9.74 8.74
CA ARG A 269 2.97 -8.49 8.46
C ARG A 269 3.31 -7.41 9.49
N ALA A 270 3.28 -6.15 9.07
CA ALA A 270 3.62 -5.00 9.91
C ALA A 270 2.74 -4.93 11.17
N GLN A 271 3.35 -4.76 12.34
CA GLN A 271 2.65 -4.60 13.61
C GLN A 271 2.92 -3.20 14.14
N LEU A 272 1.95 -2.30 13.93
CA LEU A 272 2.01 -0.96 14.50
C LEU A 272 1.40 -0.95 15.89
N GLU A 273 1.99 -0.15 16.77
CA GLU A 273 1.38 0.16 18.05
C GLU A 273 0.04 0.87 17.83
N ARG A 274 -0.94 0.52 18.66
CA ARG A 274 -2.29 1.09 18.63
C ARG A 274 -2.30 2.61 18.73
N LEU A 275 -1.42 3.15 19.56
CA LEU A 275 -1.17 4.59 19.68
C LEU A 275 -0.75 5.23 18.34
N SER A 276 0.15 4.57 17.60
CA SER A 276 0.61 5.07 16.30
C SER A 276 -0.50 5.06 15.25
N ILE A 277 -1.41 4.09 15.31
CA ILE A 277 -2.59 4.04 14.46
C ILE A 277 -3.54 5.21 14.76
N TRP A 278 -3.86 5.44 16.03
CA TRP A 278 -4.70 6.58 16.44
C TRP A 278 -4.14 7.92 15.97
N LEU A 279 -2.83 8.11 16.16
CA LEU A 279 -2.13 9.33 15.72
C LEU A 279 -2.10 9.44 14.20
N GLY A 280 -1.93 8.33 13.47
CA GLY A 280 -1.97 8.27 12.02
C GLY A 280 -3.33 8.65 11.47
N ILE A 281 -4.42 8.03 11.95
CA ILE A 281 -5.80 8.35 11.54
C ILE A 281 -6.10 9.82 11.80
N THR A 282 -5.83 10.32 13.01
CA THR A 282 -6.10 11.72 13.35
C THR A 282 -5.32 12.67 12.43
N SER A 283 -4.07 12.33 12.10
CA SER A 283 -3.26 13.12 11.17
C SER A 283 -3.80 13.07 9.74
N LEU A 284 -4.26 11.91 9.28
CA LEU A 284 -4.79 11.71 7.93
C LEU A 284 -6.04 12.57 7.70
N LEU A 285 -6.93 12.66 8.70
CA LEU A 285 -8.15 13.47 8.63
C LEU A 285 -7.87 14.96 8.32
N GLU A 286 -6.71 15.50 8.72
CA GLU A 286 -6.31 16.88 8.40
C GLU A 286 -6.18 17.12 6.87
N PHE A 287 -5.91 16.06 6.11
CA PHE A 287 -5.65 16.08 4.67
C PHE A 287 -6.81 15.57 3.81
N LEU A 288 -7.94 15.18 4.42
CA LEU A 288 -9.14 14.79 3.69
C LEU A 288 -10.04 16.00 3.43
N GLU A 289 -10.74 15.96 2.30
CA GLU A 289 -11.96 16.73 2.10
C GLU A 289 -13.19 15.91 2.54
N PRO A 290 -14.34 16.57 2.82
CA PRO A 290 -15.54 15.87 3.28
C PRO A 290 -15.98 14.67 2.42
N PRO A 291 -15.95 14.72 1.06
CA PRO A 291 -16.36 13.56 0.25
C PRO A 291 -15.41 12.37 0.38
N ALA A 292 -14.09 12.61 0.40
CA ALA A 292 -13.10 11.55 0.64
C ALA A 292 -13.31 10.84 1.99
N PHE A 293 -13.72 11.59 3.01
CA PHE A 293 -14.02 11.00 4.32
C PHE A 293 -15.35 10.24 4.35
N GLU A 294 -16.42 10.80 3.78
CA GLU A 294 -17.73 10.14 3.72
C GLU A 294 -17.64 8.83 2.93
N GLU A 295 -17.20 8.89 1.67
CA GLU A 295 -17.19 7.74 0.75
C GLU A 295 -16.00 6.80 1.04
N GLY A 296 -14.82 7.36 1.30
CA GLY A 296 -13.58 6.60 1.40
C GLY A 296 -13.32 5.99 2.78
N ILE A 297 -13.97 6.49 3.85
CA ILE A 297 -13.83 5.94 5.20
C ILE A 297 -15.17 5.51 5.78
N LEU A 298 -16.16 6.39 5.88
CA LEU A 298 -17.40 6.06 6.60
C LEU A 298 -18.28 5.03 5.87
N GLU A 299 -18.36 5.08 4.54
CA GLU A 299 -19.13 4.09 3.77
C GLU A 299 -18.40 2.75 3.67
N ARG A 300 -17.07 2.77 3.54
CA ARG A 300 -16.24 1.57 3.48
C ARG A 300 -16.06 0.88 4.84
N TYR A 301 -16.07 1.66 5.92
CA TYR A 301 -15.97 1.19 7.31
C TYR A 301 -17.11 1.78 8.17
N PRO A 302 -18.36 1.29 8.02
CA PRO A 302 -19.53 1.86 8.71
C PRO A 302 -19.41 1.93 10.23
N ILE A 303 -18.64 1.01 10.82
CA ILE A 303 -18.38 0.92 12.26
C ILE A 303 -17.35 1.93 12.78
N PHE A 304 -16.61 2.63 11.90
CA PHE A 304 -15.48 3.46 12.31
C PHE A 304 -15.89 4.54 13.31
N PHE A 305 -17.04 5.19 13.10
CA PHE A 305 -17.52 6.21 14.04
C PHE A 305 -17.87 5.60 15.41
N ASP A 306 -18.53 4.45 15.43
CA ASP A 306 -18.86 3.74 16.67
C ASP A 306 -17.58 3.29 17.42
N ILE A 307 -16.51 2.87 16.70
CA ILE A 307 -15.20 2.61 17.29
C ILE A 307 -14.68 3.83 18.04
N VAL A 308 -14.68 5.02 17.41
CA VAL A 308 -14.21 6.26 18.04
C VAL A 308 -15.02 6.58 19.29
N LEU A 309 -16.35 6.47 19.21
CA LEU A 309 -17.25 6.74 20.34
C LEU A 309 -17.05 5.76 21.51
N ASN A 310 -16.81 4.47 21.22
CA ASN A 310 -16.58 3.47 22.25
C ASN A 310 -15.28 3.75 23.03
N HIS A 311 -14.23 4.23 22.36
CA HIS A 311 -12.95 4.58 23.00
C HIS A 311 -13.00 5.83 23.87
N ILE A 312 -13.99 6.70 23.64
CA ILE A 312 -14.29 7.85 24.50
C ILE A 312 -15.00 7.41 25.79
N SER A 313 -15.74 6.30 25.72
CA SER A 313 -16.52 5.80 26.85
C SER A 313 -15.71 5.00 27.87
N GLY A 314 -14.49 4.58 27.53
CA GLY A 314 -13.60 3.81 28.40
C GLY A 314 -12.50 4.65 29.07
N ASP A 315 -12.05 4.21 30.24
CA ASP A 315 -10.88 4.76 30.96
C ASP A 315 -9.55 4.27 30.35
N SER A 316 -9.41 4.36 29.03
CA SER A 316 -8.22 3.90 28.31
C SER A 316 -7.18 5.02 28.18
N ALA A 317 -5.91 4.64 28.03
CA ALA A 317 -4.85 5.58 27.65
C ALA A 317 -5.12 6.25 26.28
N GLU A 318 -6.05 5.70 25.50
CA GLU A 318 -6.40 6.12 24.15
C GLU A 318 -7.53 7.15 24.12
N PHE A 319 -8.19 7.38 25.26
CA PHE A 319 -9.28 8.35 25.41
C PHE A 319 -8.94 9.71 24.77
N SER A 320 -7.77 10.25 25.08
CA SER A 320 -7.33 11.55 24.57
C SER A 320 -7.19 11.59 23.03
N HIS A 321 -6.84 10.46 22.43
CA HIS A 321 -6.69 10.32 20.99
C HIS A 321 -8.04 10.12 20.31
N ALA A 322 -8.94 9.35 20.91
CA ALA A 322 -10.31 9.21 20.44
C ALA A 322 -11.07 10.55 20.48
N VAL A 323 -10.90 11.36 21.54
CA VAL A 323 -11.43 12.73 21.63
C VAL A 323 -10.87 13.63 20.54
N SER A 324 -9.55 13.56 20.29
CA SER A 324 -8.90 14.34 19.23
C SER A 324 -9.41 13.94 17.84
N CYS A 325 -9.55 12.64 17.59
CA CYS A 325 -10.11 12.11 16.35
C CYS A 325 -11.55 12.60 16.18
N LEU A 326 -12.41 12.47 17.20
CA LEU A 326 -13.80 12.92 17.18
C LEU A 326 -13.94 14.41 16.81
N LYS A 327 -13.01 15.25 17.31
CA LYS A 327 -12.97 16.68 16.97
C LYS A 327 -12.74 16.90 15.48
N GLU A 328 -11.83 16.16 14.86
CA GLU A 328 -11.60 16.24 13.41
C GLU A 328 -12.80 15.70 12.61
N LEU A 329 -13.47 14.63 13.06
CA LEU A 329 -14.69 14.15 12.41
C LEU A 329 -15.77 15.24 12.39
N PHE A 330 -16.05 15.87 13.53
CA PHE A 330 -17.06 16.94 13.63
C PHE A 330 -16.70 18.18 12.82
N LYS A 331 -15.41 18.52 12.68
CA LYS A 331 -14.99 19.61 11.79
C LYS A 331 -15.34 19.33 10.34
N MET A 332 -15.26 18.08 9.89
CA MET A 332 -15.53 17.73 8.50
C MET A 332 -17.03 17.62 8.19
N LEU A 333 -17.80 16.89 9.02
CA LEU A 333 -19.20 16.57 8.71
C LEU A 333 -20.23 17.15 9.69
N GLY A 334 -19.78 17.75 10.78
CA GLY A 334 -20.66 18.31 11.80
C GLY A 334 -21.65 17.29 12.34
N CYS A 335 -22.90 17.73 12.57
CA CYS A 335 -23.95 16.90 13.16
C CYS A 335 -24.42 15.75 12.26
N LYS A 336 -24.06 15.73 10.96
CA LYS A 336 -24.44 14.63 10.05
C LYS A 336 -23.89 13.28 10.51
N LEU A 337 -22.78 13.27 11.27
CA LEU A 337 -22.20 12.06 11.85
C LEU A 337 -23.17 11.29 12.72
N TRP A 338 -24.10 11.97 13.40
CA TRP A 338 -25.08 11.31 14.25
C TRP A 338 -26.06 10.42 13.49
N LEU A 339 -26.24 10.64 12.18
CA LEU A 339 -27.04 9.76 11.33
C LEU A 339 -26.38 8.38 11.11
N ARG A 340 -25.09 8.26 11.46
CA ARG A 340 -24.27 7.06 11.24
C ARG A 340 -23.94 6.30 12.54
N SER A 341 -24.40 6.78 13.70
CA SER A 341 -24.10 6.18 15.02
C SER A 341 -25.33 5.51 15.61
N THR A 342 -25.10 4.37 16.26
CA THR A 342 -26.11 3.69 17.09
C THR A 342 -26.20 4.29 18.50
N LEU A 343 -25.19 5.06 18.92
CA LEU A 343 -25.11 5.73 20.21
C LEU A 343 -25.82 7.10 20.20
N SER A 344 -26.48 7.42 21.31
CA SER A 344 -27.18 8.71 21.47
C SER A 344 -26.19 9.87 21.72
N PRO A 345 -26.36 11.02 21.04
CA PRO A 345 -25.58 12.23 21.32
C PRO A 345 -25.65 12.66 22.79
N SER A 346 -26.82 12.50 23.43
CA SER A 346 -27.03 12.85 24.83
C SER A 346 -26.20 12.01 25.80
N VAL A 347 -26.11 10.71 25.54
CA VAL A 347 -25.33 9.76 26.33
C VAL A 347 -23.85 10.12 26.22
N MET A 348 -23.37 10.32 24.99
CA MET A 348 -21.97 10.65 24.74
C MET A 348 -21.55 12.01 25.34
N ARG A 349 -22.40 13.03 25.29
CA ARG A 349 -22.16 14.31 25.97
C ARG A 349 -22.00 14.11 27.49
N ASN A 350 -22.88 13.32 28.10
CA ASN A 350 -22.81 13.06 29.54
C ASN A 350 -21.56 12.24 29.90
N THR A 351 -21.17 11.28 29.06
CA THR A 351 -19.92 10.51 29.20
C THR A 351 -18.69 11.43 29.17
N LEU A 352 -18.60 12.32 28.18
CA LEU A 352 -17.52 13.31 28.06
C LEU A 352 -17.45 14.25 29.28
N LEU A 353 -18.60 14.70 29.79
CA LEU A 353 -18.67 15.48 31.03
C LEU A 353 -18.16 14.68 32.23
N GLY A 354 -18.55 13.41 32.34
CA GLY A 354 -18.06 12.49 33.37
C GLY A 354 -16.53 12.38 33.34
N GLN A 355 -15.96 12.21 32.15
CA GLN A 355 -14.52 12.07 31.96
C GLN A 355 -13.71 13.31 32.36
N CYS A 356 -14.29 14.53 32.29
CA CYS A 356 -13.65 15.74 32.83
C CYS A 356 -13.40 15.68 34.34
N PHE A 357 -14.16 14.88 35.10
CA PHE A 357 -13.93 14.71 36.55
C PHE A 357 -12.80 13.72 36.86
N HIS A 358 -12.44 12.86 35.89
CA HIS A 358 -11.41 11.84 36.04
C HIS A 358 -10.08 12.23 35.40
N THR A 359 -10.10 13.14 34.41
CA THR A 359 -8.91 13.65 33.73
C THR A 359 -8.36 14.90 34.42
N ARG A 360 -7.03 15.04 34.50
CA ARG A 360 -6.35 16.24 35.08
C ARG A 360 -5.60 17.06 34.02
N ASN A 361 -5.96 16.91 32.75
CA ASN A 361 -5.27 17.53 31.63
C ASN A 361 -6.13 18.64 31.02
N GLU A 362 -5.69 19.89 31.22
CA GLU A 362 -6.38 21.08 30.73
C GLU A 362 -6.59 21.07 29.21
N LYS A 363 -5.63 20.54 28.44
CA LYS A 363 -5.76 20.43 26.98
C LYS A 363 -6.93 19.53 26.60
N ILE A 364 -7.04 18.37 27.26
CA ILE A 364 -8.13 17.43 27.01
C ILE A 364 -9.47 18.06 27.41
N HIS A 365 -9.54 18.78 28.53
CA HIS A 365 -10.77 19.49 28.91
C HIS A 365 -11.20 20.48 27.85
N LYS A 366 -10.27 21.28 27.31
CA LYS A 366 -10.56 22.19 26.21
C LYS A 366 -11.09 21.44 24.99
N ASP A 367 -10.42 20.37 24.59
CA ASP A 367 -10.85 19.56 23.43
C ASP A 367 -12.25 18.95 23.65
N ILE A 368 -12.56 18.52 24.87
CA ILE A 368 -13.90 18.06 25.24
C ILE A 368 -14.91 19.20 25.11
N PHE A 369 -14.66 20.38 25.68
CA PHE A 369 -15.60 21.51 25.61
C PHE A 369 -15.81 22.03 24.18
N ASP A 370 -14.77 22.00 23.34
CA ASP A 370 -14.88 22.35 21.91
C ASP A 370 -15.84 21.43 21.15
N LEU A 371 -16.11 20.22 21.64
CA LEU A 371 -17.06 19.28 21.03
C LEU A 371 -18.52 19.58 21.38
N PHE A 372 -18.81 20.40 22.41
CA PHE A 372 -20.17 20.59 22.91
C PHE A 372 -21.11 21.29 21.91
N PRO A 373 -20.69 22.30 21.14
CA PRO A 373 -21.58 22.92 20.16
C PRO A 373 -22.16 21.90 19.16
N PRO A 374 -21.37 20.99 18.53
CA PRO A 374 -21.92 19.88 17.74
C PRO A 374 -22.92 18.98 18.49
N PHE A 375 -22.68 18.67 19.77
CA PHE A 375 -23.62 17.87 20.57
C PHE A 375 -24.95 18.59 20.83
N LEU A 376 -24.90 19.91 21.04
CA LEU A 376 -26.08 20.72 21.35
C LEU A 376 -26.93 21.04 20.10
N GLN A 377 -26.29 21.08 18.92
CA GLN A 377 -26.96 21.28 17.62
C GLN A 377 -27.56 20.00 17.03
N ALA A 378 -27.26 18.83 17.60
CA ALA A 378 -27.79 17.54 17.17
C ALA A 378 -29.25 17.28 17.62
N PHE A 379 -29.88 18.24 18.31
CA PHE A 379 -31.27 18.21 18.74
C PHE A 379 -32.09 19.23 17.92
N PRO A 380 -33.29 18.89 17.43
CA PRO A 380 -34.32 19.88 17.14
C PRO A 380 -34.87 20.53 18.42
#